data_AF-A0AAD7F5K6-F1
#
_entry.id   AF-A0AAD7F5K6-F1
#
_cell.length_a   1.000
_cell.length_b   1.000
_cell.length_c   1.000
_cell.angle_alpha   90.00
_cell.angle_beta   90.00
_cell.angle_gamma   90.00
#
_symmetry.space_group_name_H-M   'P 1'
#
loop_
_entity.id
_entity.type
_entity.pdbx_description
1 polymer ?
#
loop_
_entity_poly.entity_id
_entity_poly.type
_entity_poly.pdbx_seq_one_letter_code
_entity_poly.pdbx_strand_id
1 'polypeptide(L)'
;MKFKPDNWGLEAVAPAPGDTIHGLVFSEPFVSLSFSLKVRPGRKTAMSRRGPPPNMDPSRYMEVPAGDPFQPPSQGATLRSQSSHFGLGPPPLLEMVETLVHDTRELKEETRDLKQRVGSLEATTANPTSRPRRGVAAQRGRVPKPKTRSQRNRSTATAADNSDDSSIDPSLRDGPPSEFPTDTDTEVTDLEAGGGEENTGELPPSEKTVLQAHVTKAFRRICNVKGNEWPDPSFIRTNPITQETYPTPFFPFDASDARNARICRIVAEQVINELAKPERWPKGLKHHPDAELIEQMPKRSFVVLKRGWAKTQNQEAVLTAEVNDRSHRQRQRRVRKSENVLKLADEYAAEHNIDIVFLQNLLDAEFFSDEASGPEDETNETAAAWKVRMAALLQMPLDPSALEKIHFLEVLAPAWRTDLYSDVIHKFQQLWYDSLSERQKAAIKYHRVHTNRTSPRIPAYAPYNFGISEEWLKQNRLDRGKRNLLKTWGKYPEPEDSGFAHWVMSQEGQRN
;
A
#
# COMPACT_ATOMS: atom_id res chain seq x y z
N MET A 1 40.06 -32.95 16.31
CA MET A 1 40.79 -32.35 15.16
C MET A 1 40.78 -30.85 15.35
N LYS A 2 41.96 -30.25 15.58
CA LYS A 2 42.14 -28.79 15.74
C LYS A 2 42.59 -28.24 14.38
N PHE A 3 41.90 -27.23 13.85
CA PHE A 3 42.34 -26.49 12.67
C PHE A 3 42.94 -25.15 13.12
N LYS A 4 44.18 -24.89 12.67
CA LYS A 4 44.83 -23.57 12.70
C LYS A 4 44.40 -22.78 11.46
N PRO A 5 44.31 -21.45 11.51
CA PRO A 5 44.22 -20.61 10.32
C PRO A 5 45.62 -20.20 9.86
N ASP A 6 45.89 -20.37 8.56
CA ASP A 6 47.12 -19.92 7.92
C ASP A 6 47.05 -18.45 7.50
N ASN A 7 48.17 -17.78 7.72
CA ASN A 7 48.53 -16.43 7.33
C ASN A 7 48.43 -16.22 5.81
N TRP A 8 47.82 -15.10 5.40
CA TRP A 8 48.08 -14.47 4.11
C TRP A 8 48.79 -13.14 4.37
N GLY A 9 50.11 -13.15 4.24
CA GLY A 9 50.93 -11.95 4.17
C GLY A 9 50.94 -11.42 2.74
N LEU A 10 50.51 -10.17 2.56
CA LEU A 10 50.70 -9.40 1.34
C LEU A 10 52.03 -8.65 1.46
N GLU A 11 53.04 -9.11 0.73
CA GLU A 11 54.24 -8.33 0.45
C GLU A 11 53.94 -7.28 -0.63
N ALA A 12 54.20 -6.02 -0.32
CA ALA A 12 54.15 -4.91 -1.26
C ALA A 12 55.43 -4.90 -2.11
N VAL A 13 55.28 -5.09 -3.42
CA VAL A 13 56.36 -4.87 -4.40
C VAL A 13 56.20 -3.47 -4.99
N ALA A 14 57.16 -2.59 -4.75
CA ALA A 14 57.22 -1.26 -5.35
C ALA A 14 57.68 -1.33 -6.82
N PRO A 15 57.10 -0.53 -7.74
CA PRO A 15 57.54 -0.50 -9.13
C PRO A 15 58.77 0.40 -9.33
N ALA A 16 59.70 -0.07 -10.18
CA ALA A 16 60.87 0.67 -10.62
C ALA A 16 60.50 1.78 -11.64
N PRO A 17 61.30 2.86 -11.75
CA PRO A 17 60.96 4.02 -12.56
C PRO A 17 61.42 3.86 -14.01
N GLY A 18 60.54 4.19 -14.95
CA GLY A 18 60.90 4.46 -16.33
C GLY A 18 60.36 3.44 -17.31
N ASP A 19 59.08 3.58 -17.68
CA ASP A 19 58.64 3.22 -19.02
C ASP A 19 57.49 4.14 -19.47
N THR A 20 57.71 4.73 -20.63
CA THR A 20 56.80 5.65 -21.33
C THR A 20 55.76 4.85 -22.10
N ILE A 21 54.47 5.04 -21.81
CA ILE A 21 53.38 4.37 -22.55
C ILE A 21 52.76 5.35 -23.54
N HIS A 22 53.00 5.10 -24.82
CA HIS A 22 52.22 5.64 -25.94
C HIS A 22 50.82 5.01 -25.95
N GLY A 23 49.82 5.84 -26.22
CA GLY A 23 48.41 5.44 -26.23
C GLY A 23 48.09 4.36 -27.25
N LEU A 24 47.18 3.46 -26.87
CA LEU A 24 46.47 2.58 -27.79
C LEU A 24 45.03 2.39 -27.32
N VAL A 25 44.15 2.54 -28.31
CA VAL A 25 42.71 2.30 -28.35
C VAL A 25 42.42 0.85 -27.99
N PHE A 26 41.44 0.59 -27.11
CA PHE A 26 40.91 -0.75 -26.88
C PHE A 26 39.54 -0.91 -27.53
N SER A 27 39.52 -1.74 -28.58
CA SER A 27 38.34 -2.44 -29.09
C SER A 27 38.04 -3.66 -28.22
N GLU A 28 36.76 -3.91 -27.95
CA GLU A 28 36.25 -5.06 -27.20
C GLU A 28 36.65 -6.43 -27.79
N PRO A 29 36.81 -7.48 -26.96
CA PRO A 29 36.71 -8.85 -27.43
C PRO A 29 35.39 -9.51 -27.04
N PHE A 30 34.71 -10.03 -28.07
CA PHE A 30 33.72 -11.08 -28.00
C PHE A 30 34.28 -12.31 -27.26
N VAL A 31 33.59 -12.76 -26.20
CA VAL A 31 33.83 -14.08 -25.59
C VAL A 31 32.65 -14.99 -25.93
N SER A 32 32.92 -15.96 -26.81
CA SER A 32 32.05 -17.11 -27.09
C SER A 32 32.21 -18.13 -25.96
N LEU A 33 31.19 -18.29 -25.12
CA LEU A 33 31.12 -19.35 -24.11
C LEU A 33 30.32 -20.54 -24.63
N SER A 34 31.03 -21.62 -24.97
CA SER A 34 30.48 -22.95 -25.22
C SER A 34 30.23 -23.67 -23.89
N PHE A 35 28.98 -23.99 -23.56
CA PHE A 35 28.62 -24.79 -22.40
C PHE A 35 28.55 -26.28 -22.74
N SER A 36 29.32 -27.09 -22.01
CA SER A 36 29.28 -28.55 -22.06
C SER A 36 28.37 -29.07 -20.93
N LEU A 37 27.23 -29.66 -21.28
CA LEU A 37 26.28 -30.24 -20.33
C LEU A 37 26.78 -31.59 -19.80
N LYS A 38 27.14 -31.64 -18.51
CA LYS A 38 27.47 -32.88 -17.81
C LYS A 38 26.24 -33.37 -17.04
N VAL A 39 25.51 -34.31 -17.64
CA VAL A 39 24.34 -34.96 -17.03
C VAL A 39 24.78 -35.86 -15.89
N ARG A 40 24.30 -35.61 -14.66
CA ARG A 40 24.42 -36.56 -13.53
C ARG A 40 23.19 -37.48 -13.48
N PRO A 41 23.35 -38.79 -13.18
CA PRO A 41 22.25 -39.73 -13.15
C PRO A 41 21.38 -39.53 -11.89
N GLY A 42 20.06 -39.55 -12.12
CA GLY A 42 19.03 -39.32 -11.12
C GLY A 42 18.94 -40.40 -10.04
N ARG A 43 18.61 -39.96 -8.82
CA ARG A 43 18.29 -40.79 -7.66
C ARG A 43 16.85 -41.29 -7.80
N LYS A 44 16.67 -42.61 -7.82
CA LYS A 44 15.38 -43.29 -7.89
C LYS A 44 14.64 -43.17 -6.55
N THR A 45 13.43 -42.63 -6.56
CA THR A 45 12.44 -42.81 -5.48
C THR A 45 11.19 -43.45 -6.06
N ALA A 46 10.78 -44.54 -5.43
CA ALA A 46 9.73 -45.44 -5.87
C ALA A 46 8.34 -44.77 -5.79
N MET A 47 7.61 -44.77 -6.91
CA MET A 47 6.18 -44.48 -6.93
C MET A 47 5.37 -45.76 -7.11
N SER A 48 4.36 -45.85 -6.25
CA SER A 48 3.38 -46.92 -6.10
C SER A 48 2.53 -47.08 -7.37
N ARG A 49 2.41 -48.33 -7.84
CA ARG A 49 1.57 -48.73 -8.97
C ARG A 49 0.09 -48.69 -8.59
N ARG A 50 -0.70 -47.84 -9.24
CA ARG A 50 -2.12 -48.09 -9.50
C ARG A 50 -2.32 -48.11 -11.01
N GLY A 51 -2.74 -49.26 -11.54
CA GLY A 51 -3.01 -49.45 -12.96
C GLY A 51 -4.34 -48.78 -13.38
N PRO A 52 -4.47 -48.42 -14.67
CA PRO A 52 -5.73 -47.92 -15.23
C PRO A 52 -6.64 -49.08 -15.68
N PRO A 53 -7.97 -48.90 -15.70
CA PRO A 53 -8.92 -49.90 -16.19
C PRO A 53 -8.98 -49.96 -17.73
N PRO A 54 -9.39 -51.10 -18.32
CA PRO A 54 -9.41 -51.30 -19.77
C PRO A 54 -10.79 -50.98 -20.36
N ASN A 55 -10.83 -50.10 -21.36
CA ASN A 55 -11.73 -50.10 -22.53
C ASN A 55 -11.88 -48.66 -23.04
N MET A 56 -11.20 -48.32 -24.13
CA MET A 56 -11.75 -47.44 -25.17
C MET A 56 -11.05 -47.72 -26.50
N ASP A 57 -11.89 -47.93 -27.50
CA ASP A 57 -11.62 -48.29 -28.89
C ASP A 57 -11.07 -47.07 -29.67
N PRO A 58 -9.88 -47.15 -30.29
CA PRO A 58 -9.25 -46.01 -30.95
C PRO A 58 -9.56 -45.93 -32.47
N SER A 59 -10.75 -46.33 -32.92
CA SER A 59 -11.08 -46.40 -34.35
C SER A 59 -12.14 -45.38 -34.84
N ARG A 60 -12.11 -44.16 -34.30
CA ARG A 60 -12.82 -43.00 -34.89
C ARG A 60 -12.02 -41.70 -34.72
N TYR A 61 -11.23 -41.36 -35.73
CA TYR A 61 -10.87 -39.97 -36.01
C TYR A 61 -11.32 -39.63 -37.43
N MET A 62 -12.12 -38.57 -37.53
CA MET A 62 -12.60 -38.01 -38.78
C MET A 62 -11.46 -37.31 -39.51
N GLU A 63 -11.52 -37.44 -40.84
CA GLU A 63 -10.68 -36.79 -41.83
C GLU A 63 -10.81 -35.26 -41.76
N VAL A 64 -9.67 -34.57 -41.84
CA VAL A 64 -9.58 -33.12 -42.09
C VAL A 64 -9.08 -32.94 -43.53
N PRO A 65 -9.74 -32.13 -44.38
CA PRO A 65 -9.34 -31.99 -45.78
C PRO A 65 -8.09 -31.12 -45.93
N ALA A 66 -7.22 -31.56 -46.84
CA ALA A 66 -5.97 -30.93 -47.24
C ALA A 66 -6.21 -29.58 -47.94
N GLY A 67 -5.47 -28.54 -47.52
CA GLY A 67 -5.36 -27.26 -48.21
C GLY A 67 -4.05 -27.18 -49.00
N ASP A 68 -4.16 -26.65 -50.22
CA ASP A 68 -3.11 -26.56 -51.24
C ASP A 68 -1.89 -25.69 -50.87
N PRO A 69 -0.72 -25.95 -51.48
CA PRO A 69 0.53 -25.24 -51.21
C PRO A 69 0.61 -23.86 -51.88
N PHE A 70 1.01 -22.87 -51.07
CA PHE A 70 1.30 -21.49 -51.48
C PHE A 70 2.50 -21.42 -52.44
N GLN A 71 2.29 -20.82 -53.62
CA GLN A 71 3.34 -20.31 -54.51
C GLN A 71 3.87 -18.94 -54.01
N PRO A 72 5.16 -18.64 -54.15
CA PRO A 72 5.69 -17.29 -53.91
C PRO A 72 5.65 -16.45 -55.19
N PRO A 73 5.23 -15.16 -55.15
CA PRO A 73 5.43 -14.29 -56.28
C PRO A 73 6.78 -13.56 -56.20
N SER A 74 7.39 -13.59 -57.37
CA SER A 74 8.56 -12.89 -57.90
C SER A 74 8.68 -11.40 -57.57
N GLN A 75 9.96 -11.00 -57.51
CA GLN A 75 10.50 -9.65 -57.57
C GLN A 75 9.91 -8.79 -58.71
N GLY A 76 9.80 -7.47 -58.48
CA GLY A 76 9.56 -6.51 -59.56
C GLY A 76 9.26 -5.07 -59.12
N ALA A 77 10.33 -4.27 -59.07
CA ALA A 77 10.38 -2.88 -59.53
C ALA A 77 10.02 -1.68 -58.62
N THR A 78 10.92 -0.70 -58.75
CA THR A 78 10.75 0.77 -58.74
C THR A 78 10.78 1.54 -57.43
N LEU A 79 11.99 2.03 -57.12
CA LEU A 79 12.27 3.25 -56.36
C LEU A 79 11.40 4.42 -56.83
N ARG A 80 10.57 4.96 -55.94
CA ARG A 80 9.98 6.29 -56.10
C ARG A 80 10.06 7.05 -54.78
N SER A 81 10.97 8.01 -54.76
CA SER A 81 11.08 9.05 -53.74
C SER A 81 9.76 9.82 -53.63
N GLN A 82 9.15 9.82 -52.45
CA GLN A 82 8.13 10.79 -52.07
C GLN A 82 8.49 11.36 -50.69
N SER A 83 8.94 12.61 -50.71
CA SER A 83 8.96 13.50 -49.56
C SER A 83 7.51 13.88 -49.20
N SER A 84 7.00 13.41 -48.06
CA SER A 84 5.77 13.92 -47.48
C SER A 84 6.09 14.90 -46.35
N HIS A 85 5.91 16.19 -46.63
CA HIS A 85 5.78 17.23 -45.62
C HIS A 85 4.57 16.92 -44.72
N PHE A 86 4.80 16.65 -43.43
CA PHE A 86 3.77 16.75 -42.40
C PHE A 86 3.57 18.21 -42.03
N GLY A 87 2.61 18.86 -42.69
CA GLY A 87 2.04 20.13 -42.24
C GLY A 87 0.93 19.87 -41.23
N LEU A 88 1.27 19.77 -39.94
CA LEU A 88 0.30 19.88 -38.86
C LEU A 88 0.04 21.38 -38.64
N GLY A 89 -0.91 21.94 -39.40
CA GLY A 89 -1.52 23.21 -39.07
C GLY A 89 -2.40 23.05 -37.81
N PRO A 90 -2.40 24.02 -36.89
CA PRO A 90 -3.31 23.98 -35.74
C PRO A 90 -4.77 23.89 -36.22
N PRO A 91 -5.65 23.18 -35.50
CA PRO A 91 -7.06 23.13 -35.83
C PRO A 91 -7.62 24.56 -35.90
N PRO A 92 -8.54 24.84 -36.85
CA PRO A 92 -9.09 26.17 -37.01
C PRO A 92 -9.72 26.62 -35.70
N LEU A 93 -9.35 27.81 -35.22
CA LEU A 93 -9.82 28.42 -33.96
C LEU A 93 -11.34 28.35 -33.77
N LEU A 94 -12.10 28.25 -34.86
CA LEU A 94 -13.56 28.10 -34.85
C LEU A 94 -14.02 26.81 -34.14
N GLU A 95 -13.35 25.69 -34.39
CA GLU A 95 -13.71 24.38 -33.83
C GLU A 95 -13.40 24.29 -32.32
N MET A 96 -12.34 24.98 -31.90
CA MET A 96 -12.01 25.17 -30.48
C MET A 96 -13.03 26.07 -29.76
N VAL A 97 -13.59 27.06 -30.44
CA VAL A 97 -14.62 27.94 -29.86
C VAL A 97 -15.96 27.20 -29.75
N GLU A 98 -16.35 26.41 -30.75
CA GLU A 98 -17.58 25.62 -30.72
C GLU A 98 -17.57 24.56 -29.62
N THR A 99 -16.45 23.85 -29.45
CA THR A 99 -16.26 22.91 -28.33
C THR A 99 -16.33 23.61 -26.97
N LEU A 100 -15.69 24.78 -26.83
CA LEU A 100 -15.77 25.56 -25.58
C LEU A 100 -17.20 26.05 -25.28
N VAL A 101 -17.96 26.43 -26.30
CA VAL A 101 -19.37 26.84 -26.16
C VAL A 101 -20.24 25.65 -25.76
N HIS A 102 -19.97 24.46 -26.30
CA HIS A 102 -20.67 23.23 -25.91
C HIS A 102 -20.40 22.89 -24.43
N ASP A 103 -19.12 22.83 -24.03
CA ASP A 103 -18.72 22.51 -22.65
C ASP A 103 -19.30 23.49 -21.63
N THR A 104 -19.34 24.79 -21.96
CA THR A 104 -19.92 25.81 -21.08
C THR A 104 -21.44 25.73 -20.98
N ARG A 105 -22.11 25.15 -21.97
CA ARG A 105 -23.55 24.87 -21.91
C ARG A 105 -23.84 23.66 -21.03
N GLU A 106 -23.09 22.58 -21.20
CA GLU A 106 -23.22 21.36 -20.40
C GLU A 106 -23.00 21.65 -18.90
N LEU A 107 -21.93 22.38 -18.56
CA LEU A 107 -21.67 22.81 -17.17
C LEU A 107 -22.79 23.68 -16.57
N LYS A 108 -23.45 24.51 -17.38
CA LYS A 108 -24.59 25.32 -16.92
C LYS A 108 -25.83 24.46 -16.65
N GLU A 109 -26.03 23.40 -17.42
CA GLU A 109 -27.13 22.45 -17.23
C GLU A 109 -26.89 21.60 -15.97
N GLU A 110 -25.68 21.09 -15.75
CA GLU A 110 -25.31 20.38 -14.52
C GLU A 110 -25.46 21.27 -13.26
N THR A 111 -25.02 22.52 -13.34
CA THR A 111 -25.16 23.48 -12.24
C THR A 111 -26.63 23.77 -11.92
N ARG A 112 -27.50 23.75 -12.95
CA ARG A 112 -28.96 23.93 -12.77
C ARG A 112 -29.58 22.71 -12.09
N ASP A 113 -29.22 21.50 -12.51
CA ASP A 113 -29.71 20.26 -11.91
C ASP A 113 -29.29 20.14 -10.43
N LEU A 114 -28.02 20.44 -10.12
CA LEU A 114 -27.53 20.46 -8.75
C LEU A 114 -28.30 21.46 -7.87
N LYS A 115 -28.58 22.67 -8.38
CA LYS A 115 -29.39 23.65 -7.65
C LYS A 115 -30.81 23.17 -7.40
N GLN A 116 -31.43 22.46 -8.36
CA GLN A 116 -32.76 21.89 -8.17
C GLN A 116 -32.77 20.76 -7.13
N ARG A 117 -31.74 19.91 -7.11
CA ARG A 117 -31.58 18.84 -6.12
C ARG A 117 -31.39 19.39 -4.71
N VAL A 118 -30.55 20.42 -4.55
CA VAL A 118 -30.37 21.11 -3.26
C VAL A 118 -31.68 21.75 -2.79
N GLY A 119 -32.37 22.48 -3.67
CA GLY A 119 -33.67 23.08 -3.33
C GLY A 119 -34.74 22.06 -2.94
N SER A 120 -34.74 20.87 -3.56
CA SER A 120 -35.65 19.77 -3.21
C SER A 120 -35.36 19.18 -1.83
N LEU A 121 -34.08 19.05 -1.47
CA LEU A 121 -33.65 18.58 -0.15
C LEU A 121 -33.98 19.60 0.95
N GLU A 122 -33.81 20.89 0.68
CA GLU A 122 -34.19 21.98 1.59
C GLU A 122 -35.71 22.06 1.77
N ALA A 123 -36.49 21.89 0.71
CA ALA A 123 -37.96 21.85 0.79
C ALA A 123 -38.47 20.64 1.60
N THR A 124 -37.76 19.51 1.55
CA THR A 124 -38.12 18.29 2.29
C THR A 124 -37.80 18.43 3.79
N THR A 125 -36.78 19.23 4.15
CA THR A 125 -36.41 19.50 5.54
C THR A 125 -37.25 20.62 6.18
N ALA A 126 -37.88 21.48 5.39
CA ALA A 126 -38.65 22.62 5.87
C ALA A 126 -40.10 22.32 6.31
N ASN A 127 -40.58 21.08 6.20
CA ASN A 127 -41.99 20.75 6.47
C ASN A 127 -42.21 19.77 7.66
N PRO A 128 -42.01 20.19 8.92
CA PRO A 128 -42.40 19.40 10.07
C PRO A 128 -43.85 19.71 10.45
N THR A 129 -44.82 19.07 9.81
CA THR A 129 -46.20 19.06 10.32
C THR A 129 -46.86 17.69 10.18
N SER A 130 -46.91 16.97 11.31
CA SER A 130 -48.13 16.37 11.90
C SER A 130 -47.87 14.99 12.52
N ARG A 131 -47.79 14.94 13.86
CA ARG A 131 -48.74 14.17 14.68
C ARG A 131 -48.57 14.46 16.18
N PRO A 132 -49.66 14.36 16.98
CA PRO A 132 -49.73 14.85 18.35
C PRO A 132 -49.56 13.75 19.41
N ARG A 133 -49.42 14.20 20.68
CA ARG A 133 -49.35 13.49 22.00
C ARG A 133 -47.93 13.42 22.56
N ARG A 134 -47.67 13.68 23.84
CA ARG A 134 -48.49 14.02 25.02
C ARG A 134 -47.54 14.77 25.97
N GLY A 135 -48.03 15.83 26.60
CA GLY A 135 -47.21 16.68 27.46
C GLY A 135 -46.77 16.00 28.75
N VAL A 136 -45.55 16.34 29.18
CA VAL A 136 -45.19 16.49 30.59
C VAL A 136 -44.33 17.75 30.68
N ALA A 137 -44.80 18.69 31.50
CA ALA A 137 -44.12 19.93 31.82
C ALA A 137 -42.85 19.66 32.64
N ALA A 138 -41.78 20.43 32.40
CA ALA A 138 -41.19 21.32 33.40
C ALA A 138 -39.80 21.83 32.98
N GLN A 139 -39.62 23.12 33.28
CA GLN A 139 -38.37 23.76 33.70
C GLN A 139 -37.32 24.18 32.67
N ARG A 140 -37.38 25.49 32.43
CA ARG A 140 -36.31 26.38 31.98
C ARG A 140 -35.01 26.12 32.76
N GLY A 141 -33.93 25.88 32.03
CA GLY A 141 -32.57 25.86 32.55
C GLY A 141 -31.59 26.45 31.53
N ARG A 142 -30.88 27.48 31.95
CA ARG A 142 -29.82 28.22 31.25
C ARG A 142 -28.84 27.33 30.48
N VAL A 143 -28.46 27.77 29.27
CA VAL A 143 -27.29 27.29 28.52
C VAL A 143 -26.02 27.98 29.05
N PRO A 144 -24.98 27.25 29.50
CA PRO A 144 -23.64 27.79 29.61
C PRO A 144 -22.80 27.45 28.36
N LYS A 145 -21.94 28.40 27.98
CA LYS A 145 -20.98 28.35 26.88
C LYS A 145 -20.01 27.16 26.97
N PRO A 146 -19.52 26.62 25.83
CA PRO A 146 -18.53 25.55 25.82
C PRO A 146 -17.16 26.06 26.29
N LYS A 147 -16.55 25.36 27.27
CA LYS A 147 -15.16 25.55 27.69
C LYS A 147 -14.25 24.66 26.87
N THR A 148 -13.30 25.28 26.18
CA THR A 148 -12.11 24.71 25.54
C THR A 148 -11.27 23.96 26.57
N ARG A 149 -11.10 22.64 26.37
CA ARG A 149 -10.25 21.79 27.22
C ARG A 149 -8.83 21.75 26.67
N SER A 150 -7.99 22.64 27.18
CA SER A 150 -6.53 22.60 27.06
C SER A 150 -5.99 21.60 28.09
N GLN A 151 -5.48 20.44 27.64
CA GLN A 151 -4.70 19.56 28.51
C GLN A 151 -3.25 20.03 28.57
N ARG A 152 -2.87 20.53 29.74
CA ARG A 152 -1.51 20.90 30.13
C ARG A 152 -1.13 19.95 31.25
N ASN A 153 -0.38 18.90 30.95
CA ASN A 153 0.18 18.04 31.98
C ASN A 153 1.53 18.61 32.41
N ARG A 154 1.55 19.23 33.59
CA ARG A 154 2.76 19.52 34.35
C ARG A 154 2.86 18.52 35.50
N SER A 155 4.06 18.00 35.62
CA SER A 155 4.70 17.24 36.68
C SER A 155 4.42 17.74 38.09
N THR A 156 4.34 16.79 39.03
CA THR A 156 4.70 17.00 40.43
C THR A 156 5.54 15.84 40.92
N ALA A 157 6.74 16.19 41.36
CA ALA A 157 7.66 15.38 42.12
C ALA A 157 7.20 15.22 43.57
N THR A 158 7.56 14.09 44.18
CA THR A 158 7.76 13.98 45.63
C THR A 158 8.99 13.12 45.85
N ALA A 159 9.90 13.64 46.67
CA ALA A 159 11.21 13.09 46.99
C ALA A 159 11.21 12.43 48.38
N ALA A 160 12.32 11.73 48.67
CA ALA A 160 12.78 11.07 49.89
C ALA A 160 12.33 9.60 50.03
N ASP A 161 13.15 8.61 50.41
CA ASP A 161 14.52 8.60 50.95
C ASP A 161 15.13 7.18 50.74
N ASN A 162 16.44 7.08 50.94
CA ASN A 162 17.40 6.04 50.57
C ASN A 162 17.16 4.60 51.06
N SER A 163 17.51 3.61 50.24
CA SER A 163 18.41 2.51 50.63
C SER A 163 18.98 1.75 49.43
N ASP A 164 20.30 1.72 49.45
CA ASP A 164 21.25 0.75 48.90
C ASP A 164 20.69 -0.67 48.65
N ASP A 165 20.58 -1.09 47.39
CA ASP A 165 20.80 -2.49 46.99
C ASP A 165 21.18 -2.55 45.49
N SER A 166 22.37 -3.05 45.24
CA SER A 166 23.06 -3.07 43.96
C SER A 166 23.03 -4.48 43.38
N SER A 167 21.97 -4.82 42.64
CA SER A 167 21.99 -5.96 41.70
C SER A 167 20.73 -6.01 40.82
N ILE A 168 20.65 -5.17 39.78
CA ILE A 168 19.67 -5.37 38.69
C ILE A 168 20.40 -5.37 37.35
N ASP A 169 20.41 -6.57 36.75
CA ASP A 169 20.88 -6.94 35.43
C ASP A 169 20.22 -6.10 34.31
N PRO A 170 20.99 -5.40 33.47
CA PRO A 170 20.46 -4.56 32.40
C PRO A 170 20.03 -5.32 31.14
N SER A 171 19.92 -6.66 31.17
CA SER A 171 19.65 -7.48 29.97
C SER A 171 18.17 -7.64 29.56
N LEU A 172 17.19 -6.99 30.22
CA LEU A 172 15.76 -7.35 30.06
C LEU A 172 14.77 -6.27 29.59
N ARG A 173 15.23 -5.13 29.05
CA ARG A 173 14.34 -4.16 28.41
C ARG A 173 14.91 -3.66 27.09
N ASP A 174 14.71 -4.44 26.04
CA ASP A 174 14.65 -3.97 24.64
C ASP A 174 14.10 -5.09 23.75
N GLY A 175 12.79 -5.29 23.86
CA GLY A 175 12.03 -6.01 22.84
C GLY A 175 11.79 -5.06 21.66
N PRO A 176 12.27 -5.37 20.43
CA PRO A 176 11.98 -4.53 19.29
C PRO A 176 10.47 -4.60 18.98
N PRO A 177 9.85 -3.51 18.49
CA PRO A 177 8.50 -3.58 17.93
C PRO A 177 8.55 -4.51 16.70
N SER A 178 8.11 -5.74 16.91
CA SER A 178 8.03 -6.80 15.90
C SER A 178 6.65 -6.79 15.27
N GLU A 179 6.36 -5.85 14.37
CA GLU A 179 5.17 -5.93 13.53
C GLU A 179 5.46 -5.36 12.14
N PHE A 180 5.78 -6.25 11.19
CA PHE A 180 5.36 -6.06 9.81
C PHE A 180 4.26 -7.09 9.56
N PRO A 181 3.06 -6.66 9.14
CA PRO A 181 2.03 -7.58 8.71
C PRO A 181 2.54 -8.30 7.45
N THR A 182 2.56 -9.62 7.49
CA THR A 182 2.57 -10.44 6.28
C THR A 182 1.31 -10.11 5.48
N ASP A 183 1.45 -9.95 4.15
CA ASP A 183 0.43 -9.59 3.15
C ASP A 183 -0.77 -10.57 3.02
N THR A 184 -1.32 -11.07 4.13
CA THR A 184 -2.57 -11.83 4.19
C THR A 184 -3.59 -11.22 5.14
N ASP A 185 -3.33 -10.02 5.67
CA ASP A 185 -4.31 -9.29 6.46
C ASP A 185 -5.40 -8.77 5.52
N THR A 186 -6.45 -9.58 5.42
CA THR A 186 -7.79 -9.03 5.21
C THR A 186 -8.01 -8.09 6.38
N GLU A 187 -7.73 -6.79 6.19
CA GLU A 187 -8.00 -5.76 7.19
C GLU A 187 -9.44 -5.96 7.66
N VAL A 188 -9.58 -6.50 8.88
CA VAL A 188 -10.80 -6.39 9.64
C VAL A 188 -10.84 -4.92 9.99
N THR A 189 -11.36 -4.11 9.06
CA THR A 189 -11.55 -2.68 9.25
C THR A 189 -12.10 -2.47 10.64
N ASP A 190 -11.41 -1.67 11.46
CA ASP A 190 -11.88 -1.19 12.74
C ASP A 190 -13.29 -0.63 12.55
N LEU A 191 -14.28 -1.47 12.85
CA LEU A 191 -15.65 -1.06 13.02
C LEU A 191 -15.63 -0.27 14.32
N GLU A 192 -15.48 1.05 14.18
CA GLU A 192 -15.64 1.98 15.29
C GLU A 192 -16.86 1.56 16.10
N ALA A 193 -16.57 1.24 17.37
CA ALA A 193 -17.56 0.90 18.35
C ALA A 193 -18.54 2.08 18.45
N GLY A 194 -19.72 1.92 17.86
CA GLY A 194 -20.86 2.79 18.15
C GLY A 194 -21.06 2.81 19.65
N GLY A 195 -20.73 3.94 20.25
CA GLY A 195 -20.69 4.12 21.69
C GLY A 195 -22.06 4.00 22.34
N GLY A 196 -22.05 3.44 23.55
CA GLY A 196 -23.14 3.47 24.50
C GLY A 196 -23.61 2.09 24.93
N GLU A 197 -22.91 1.48 25.90
CA GLU A 197 -23.45 1.12 27.21
C GLU A 197 -22.39 0.36 28.03
N GLU A 198 -22.19 0.80 29.27
CA GLU A 198 -21.27 0.23 30.24
C GLU A 198 -21.82 -1.08 30.83
N ASN A 199 -20.91 -2.03 31.07
CA ASN A 199 -21.00 -3.17 31.99
C ASN A 199 -21.96 -4.34 31.68
N THR A 200 -21.42 -5.40 31.08
CA THR A 200 -21.49 -6.80 31.57
C THR A 200 -20.52 -7.67 30.77
N GLY A 201 -19.51 -8.28 31.40
CA GLY A 201 -18.78 -9.45 30.85
C GLY A 201 -18.16 -9.31 29.45
N GLU A 202 -17.88 -8.10 28.96
CA GLU A 202 -17.40 -7.92 27.59
C GLU A 202 -15.97 -8.45 27.41
N LEU A 203 -15.78 -9.32 26.41
CA LEU A 203 -14.45 -9.76 25.99
C LEU A 203 -13.53 -8.56 25.64
N PRO A 204 -12.23 -8.65 25.96
CA PRO A 204 -11.25 -7.67 25.49
C PRO A 204 -11.29 -7.51 23.95
N PRO A 205 -10.98 -6.32 23.39
CA PRO A 205 -11.01 -6.09 21.95
C PRO A 205 -10.20 -7.11 21.13
N SER A 206 -9.01 -7.50 21.62
CA SER A 206 -8.17 -8.52 20.99
C SER A 206 -8.85 -9.89 20.95
N GLU A 207 -9.55 -10.29 22.01
CA GLU A 207 -10.31 -11.55 22.07
C GLU A 207 -11.57 -11.49 21.21
N LYS A 208 -12.25 -10.34 21.12
CA LYS A 208 -13.36 -10.10 20.18
C LYS A 208 -12.90 -10.32 18.73
N THR A 209 -11.70 -9.85 18.35
CA THR A 209 -11.12 -10.09 17.01
C THR A 209 -10.84 -11.56 16.75
N VAL A 210 -10.28 -12.28 17.74
CA VAL A 210 -10.04 -13.74 17.65
C VAL A 210 -11.36 -14.51 17.48
N LEU A 211 -12.38 -14.17 18.28
CA LEU A 211 -13.71 -14.77 18.18
C LEU A 211 -14.36 -14.48 16.83
N GLN A 212 -14.30 -13.23 16.37
CA GLN A 212 -14.83 -12.79 15.07
C GLN A 212 -14.17 -13.55 13.90
N ALA A 213 -12.85 -13.76 13.94
CA ALA A 213 -12.13 -14.56 12.96
C ALA A 213 -12.57 -16.04 12.99
N HIS A 214 -12.74 -16.62 14.19
CA HIS A 214 -13.23 -17.98 14.37
C HIS A 214 -14.66 -18.16 13.82
N VAL A 215 -15.57 -17.25 14.14
CA VAL A 215 -16.95 -17.23 13.65
C VAL A 215 -16.98 -17.08 12.12
N THR A 216 -16.17 -16.19 11.55
CA THR A 216 -16.08 -16.01 10.10
C THR A 216 -15.60 -17.29 9.40
N LYS A 217 -14.64 -18.01 9.99
CA LYS A 217 -14.17 -19.31 9.50
C LYS A 217 -15.28 -20.37 9.58
N ALA A 218 -16.03 -20.41 10.67
CA ALA A 218 -17.17 -21.30 10.83
C ALA A 218 -18.27 -21.00 9.78
N PHE A 219 -18.55 -19.71 9.54
CA PHE A 219 -19.50 -19.24 8.52
C PHE A 219 -19.13 -19.77 7.13
N ARG A 220 -17.88 -19.59 6.70
CA ARG A 220 -17.39 -20.09 5.40
C ARG A 220 -17.46 -21.61 5.31
N ARG A 221 -17.10 -22.33 6.39
CA ARG A 221 -17.16 -23.80 6.46
C ARG A 221 -18.60 -24.32 6.31
N ILE A 222 -19.56 -23.74 7.02
CA ILE A 222 -20.98 -24.12 6.94
C ILE A 222 -21.52 -23.89 5.52
N CYS A 223 -21.11 -22.79 4.89
CA CYS A 223 -21.48 -22.49 3.50
C CYS A 223 -20.63 -23.27 2.46
N ASN A 224 -19.71 -24.14 2.89
CA ASN A 224 -18.76 -24.86 2.05
C ASN A 224 -18.06 -23.96 1.00
N VAL A 225 -17.53 -22.82 1.45
CA VAL A 225 -16.76 -21.89 0.63
C VAL A 225 -15.28 -22.06 0.95
N LYS A 226 -14.50 -22.47 -0.07
CA LYS A 226 -13.04 -22.55 -0.01
C LYS A 226 -12.48 -21.31 -0.71
N GLY A 227 -11.74 -20.48 0.02
CA GLY A 227 -11.18 -19.24 -0.51
C GLY A 227 -12.16 -18.07 -0.48
N ASN A 228 -11.98 -17.11 -1.39
CA ASN A 228 -12.61 -15.79 -1.33
C ASN A 228 -13.90 -15.67 -2.16
N GLU A 229 -14.04 -16.46 -3.22
CA GLU A 229 -15.18 -16.36 -4.13
C GLU A 229 -16.43 -16.99 -3.53
N TRP A 230 -17.51 -16.21 -3.54
CA TRP A 230 -18.82 -16.68 -3.11
C TRP A 230 -19.59 -17.21 -4.32
N PRO A 231 -20.22 -18.38 -4.21
CA PRO A 231 -21.01 -18.93 -5.30
C PRO A 231 -22.27 -18.09 -5.53
N ASP A 232 -22.75 -18.09 -6.77
CA ASP A 232 -24.03 -17.46 -7.11
C ASP A 232 -25.14 -18.10 -6.26
N PRO A 233 -25.95 -17.29 -5.54
CA PRO A 233 -27.05 -17.79 -4.72
C PRO A 233 -28.13 -18.52 -5.53
N SER A 234 -28.15 -18.37 -6.86
CA SER A 234 -29.08 -19.06 -7.76
C SER A 234 -28.72 -20.54 -7.96
N PHE A 235 -27.47 -20.94 -7.71
CA PHE A 235 -27.05 -22.34 -7.79
C PHE A 235 -27.26 -23.08 -6.48
N ILE A 236 -28.10 -24.11 -6.52
CA ILE A 236 -28.27 -25.05 -5.41
C ILE A 236 -27.02 -25.94 -5.36
N ARG A 237 -26.27 -25.86 -4.26
CA ARG A 237 -25.09 -26.70 -4.03
C ARG A 237 -25.43 -27.78 -3.03
N THR A 238 -25.21 -29.04 -3.38
CA THR A 238 -25.46 -30.19 -2.50
C THR A 238 -24.16 -30.85 -2.07
N ASN A 239 -24.10 -31.29 -0.82
CA ASN A 239 -23.01 -32.12 -0.32
C ASN A 239 -23.08 -33.50 -0.99
N PRO A 240 -22.03 -33.98 -1.67
CA PRO A 240 -22.07 -35.26 -2.37
C PRO A 240 -22.24 -36.47 -1.43
N ILE A 241 -21.87 -36.32 -0.14
CA ILE A 241 -21.93 -37.39 0.86
C ILE A 241 -23.28 -37.38 1.58
N THR A 242 -23.70 -36.22 2.10
CA THR A 242 -24.92 -36.13 2.92
C THR A 242 -26.18 -35.84 2.09
N GLN A 243 -26.03 -35.48 0.81
CA GLN A 243 -27.10 -34.97 -0.06
C GLN A 243 -27.79 -33.70 0.45
N GLU A 244 -27.32 -33.10 1.53
CA GLU A 244 -27.87 -31.86 2.07
C GLU A 244 -27.45 -30.65 1.23
N THR A 245 -28.35 -29.68 1.10
CA THR A 245 -28.05 -28.43 0.41
C THR A 245 -27.20 -27.53 1.31
N TYR A 246 -26.07 -27.04 0.80
CA TYR A 246 -25.27 -26.05 1.51
C TYR A 246 -26.02 -24.73 1.61
N PRO A 247 -26.12 -24.13 2.81
CA PRO A 247 -26.64 -22.78 2.94
C PRO A 247 -25.76 -21.82 2.14
N THR A 248 -26.39 -20.93 1.37
CA THR A 248 -25.69 -19.89 0.61
C THR A 248 -26.27 -18.53 1.01
N PRO A 249 -25.44 -17.58 1.49
CA PRO A 249 -25.91 -16.27 1.90
C PRO A 249 -26.45 -15.49 0.70
N PHE A 250 -27.54 -14.77 0.91
CA PHE A 250 -28.15 -13.90 -0.08
C PHE A 250 -27.73 -12.45 0.18
N PHE A 251 -26.54 -12.11 -0.30
CA PHE A 251 -25.89 -10.82 -0.06
C PHE A 251 -26.62 -9.56 -0.55
N PRO A 252 -27.53 -9.59 -1.54
CA PRO A 252 -28.33 -8.40 -1.83
C PRO A 252 -29.13 -7.90 -0.62
N PHE A 253 -29.52 -8.81 0.28
CA PHE A 253 -30.28 -8.49 1.50
C PHE A 253 -29.37 -8.38 2.73
N ASP A 254 -29.91 -7.91 3.84
CA ASP A 254 -29.18 -7.76 5.09
C ASP A 254 -29.11 -9.08 5.89
N ALA A 255 -28.47 -9.06 7.06
CA ALA A 255 -28.38 -10.24 7.93
C ALA A 255 -29.74 -10.63 8.55
N SER A 256 -30.74 -9.73 8.49
CA SER A 256 -32.07 -9.91 9.08
C SER A 256 -33.02 -10.68 8.16
N ASP A 257 -32.77 -10.70 6.84
CA ASP A 257 -33.50 -11.55 5.89
C ASP A 257 -33.57 -12.99 6.40
N ALA A 258 -34.76 -13.61 6.31
CA ALA A 258 -35.01 -14.92 6.90
C ALA A 258 -34.01 -16.00 6.46
N ARG A 259 -33.51 -15.94 5.22
CA ARG A 259 -32.49 -16.88 4.72
C ARG A 259 -31.15 -16.63 5.39
N ASN A 260 -30.71 -15.38 5.46
CA ASN A 260 -29.43 -15.00 6.07
C ASN A 260 -29.44 -15.18 7.60
N ALA A 261 -30.55 -14.83 8.24
CA ALA A 261 -30.77 -15.01 9.67
C ALA A 261 -30.70 -16.50 10.07
N ARG A 262 -31.26 -17.40 9.25
CA ARG A 262 -31.14 -18.85 9.44
C ARG A 262 -29.68 -19.31 9.40
N ILE A 263 -28.89 -18.82 8.46
CA ILE A 263 -27.46 -19.14 8.37
C ILE A 263 -26.73 -18.63 9.62
N CYS A 264 -26.99 -17.38 10.03
CA CYS A 264 -26.37 -16.80 11.22
C CYS A 264 -26.65 -17.63 12.48
N ARG A 265 -27.86 -18.16 12.65
CA ARG A 265 -28.20 -19.05 13.77
C ARG A 265 -27.44 -20.37 13.73
N ILE A 266 -27.39 -21.04 12.57
CA ILE A 266 -26.64 -22.29 12.40
C ILE A 266 -25.15 -22.07 12.72
N VAL A 267 -24.59 -20.93 12.30
CA VAL A 267 -23.20 -20.55 12.62
C VAL A 267 -23.02 -20.33 14.11
N ALA A 268 -23.92 -19.58 14.76
CA ALA A 268 -23.87 -19.36 16.21
C ALA A 268 -23.92 -20.69 16.98
N GLU A 269 -24.90 -21.56 16.67
CA GLU A 269 -25.06 -22.87 17.30
C GLU A 269 -23.79 -23.73 17.14
N GLN A 270 -23.20 -23.76 15.94
CA GLN A 270 -21.95 -24.49 15.70
C GLN A 270 -20.80 -23.93 16.54
N VAL A 271 -20.67 -22.61 16.64
CA VAL A 271 -19.61 -21.96 17.42
C VAL A 271 -19.81 -22.19 18.92
N ILE A 272 -21.05 -22.11 19.42
CA ILE A 272 -21.39 -22.45 20.81
C ILE A 272 -20.98 -23.90 21.11
N ASN A 273 -21.34 -24.85 20.23
CA ASN A 273 -20.98 -26.26 20.39
C ASN A 273 -19.46 -26.51 20.33
N GLU A 274 -18.72 -25.72 19.55
CA GLU A 274 -17.26 -25.79 19.49
C GLU A 274 -16.61 -25.21 20.75
N LEU A 275 -17.09 -24.05 21.23
CA LEU A 275 -16.57 -23.38 22.41
C LEU A 275 -17.03 -24.03 23.73
N ALA A 276 -18.04 -24.89 23.72
CA ALA A 276 -18.42 -25.70 24.87
C ALA A 276 -17.28 -26.62 25.36
N LYS A 277 -16.29 -26.91 24.50
CA LYS A 277 -15.10 -27.71 24.82
C LYS A 277 -13.86 -26.81 24.90
N PRO A 278 -13.26 -26.59 26.08
CA PRO A 278 -12.08 -25.72 26.24
C PRO A 278 -10.92 -26.09 25.30
N GLU A 279 -10.78 -27.37 24.95
CA GLU A 279 -9.70 -27.85 24.06
C GLU A 279 -9.84 -27.35 22.61
N ARG A 280 -11.03 -26.86 22.24
CA ARG A 280 -11.33 -26.35 20.90
C ARG A 280 -11.27 -24.82 20.81
N TRP A 281 -10.94 -24.14 21.90
CA TRP A 281 -10.88 -22.69 21.90
C TRP A 281 -9.79 -22.18 20.94
N PRO A 282 -10.08 -21.12 20.17
CA PRO A 282 -9.07 -20.51 19.33
C PRO A 282 -7.94 -19.92 20.19
N LYS A 283 -6.69 -20.06 19.71
CA LYS A 283 -5.51 -19.48 20.37
C LYS A 283 -5.72 -17.97 20.57
N GLY A 284 -5.58 -17.51 21.80
CA GLY A 284 -5.76 -16.11 22.18
C GLY A 284 -7.09 -15.79 22.85
N LEU A 285 -8.11 -16.66 22.74
CA LEU A 285 -9.34 -16.54 23.53
C LEU A 285 -9.10 -17.13 24.92
N LYS A 286 -9.15 -16.28 25.95
CA LYS A 286 -8.86 -16.66 27.34
C LYS A 286 -10.12 -16.72 28.19
N HIS A 287 -11.14 -15.96 27.81
CA HIS A 287 -12.40 -15.88 28.54
C HIS A 287 -13.52 -16.56 27.75
N HIS A 288 -14.47 -17.17 28.44
CA HIS A 288 -15.64 -17.76 27.79
C HIS A 288 -16.56 -16.63 27.29
N PRO A 289 -16.82 -16.52 25.97
CA PRO A 289 -17.75 -15.51 25.46
C PRO A 289 -19.17 -15.77 25.94
N ASP A 290 -19.92 -14.69 26.20
CA ASP A 290 -21.35 -14.81 26.46
C ASP A 290 -22.10 -15.35 25.23
N ALA A 291 -23.16 -16.12 25.47
CA ALA A 291 -23.96 -16.73 24.40
C ALA A 291 -24.58 -15.67 23.49
N GLU A 292 -25.05 -14.56 24.06
CA GLU A 292 -25.61 -13.45 23.27
C GLU A 292 -24.56 -12.84 22.34
N LEU A 293 -23.32 -12.68 22.82
CA LEU A 293 -22.22 -12.20 21.99
C LEU A 293 -21.94 -13.15 20.82
N ILE A 294 -21.94 -14.47 21.08
CA ILE A 294 -21.74 -15.49 20.02
C ILE A 294 -22.88 -15.44 19.01
N GLU A 295 -24.13 -15.19 19.42
CA GLU A 295 -25.27 -15.05 18.50
C GLU A 295 -25.21 -13.79 17.63
N GLN A 296 -24.60 -12.71 18.13
CA GLN A 296 -24.43 -11.47 17.36
C GLN A 296 -23.26 -11.51 16.37
N MET A 297 -22.19 -12.24 16.67
CA MET A 297 -20.95 -12.30 15.86
C MET A 297 -21.17 -12.78 14.41
N PRO A 298 -22.05 -13.77 14.10
CA PRO A 298 -22.35 -14.15 12.73
C PRO A 298 -22.96 -13.02 11.90
N LYS A 299 -23.76 -12.14 12.51
CA LYS A 299 -24.34 -10.96 11.81
C LYS A 299 -23.24 -9.97 11.44
N ARG A 300 -22.30 -9.70 12.35
CA ARG A 300 -21.12 -8.86 12.07
C ARG A 300 -20.26 -9.47 10.96
N SER A 301 -20.02 -10.78 11.04
CA SER A 301 -19.32 -11.55 10.00
C SER A 301 -20.01 -11.41 8.65
N PHE A 302 -21.34 -11.54 8.60
CA PHE A 302 -22.12 -11.38 7.38
C PHE A 302 -21.92 -10.00 6.74
N VAL A 303 -21.89 -8.91 7.52
CA VAL A 303 -21.66 -7.55 6.98
C VAL A 303 -20.29 -7.46 6.31
N VAL A 304 -19.24 -7.99 6.95
CA VAL A 304 -17.89 -8.01 6.38
C VAL A 304 -17.84 -8.87 5.11
N LEU A 305 -18.45 -10.05 5.14
CA LEU A 305 -18.53 -10.95 3.99
C LEU A 305 -19.32 -10.34 2.83
N LYS A 306 -20.44 -9.65 3.11
CA LYS A 306 -21.24 -8.92 2.12
C LYS A 306 -20.43 -7.81 1.45
N ARG A 307 -19.62 -7.06 2.21
CA ARG A 307 -18.71 -6.05 1.64
C ARG A 307 -17.68 -6.72 0.72
N GLY A 308 -17.09 -7.83 1.14
CA GLY A 308 -16.17 -8.60 0.30
C GLY A 308 -16.82 -9.11 -0.99
N TRP A 309 -18.04 -9.64 -0.91
CA TRP A 309 -18.81 -10.04 -2.09
C TRP A 309 -19.15 -8.86 -2.99
N ALA A 310 -19.60 -7.73 -2.43
CA ALA A 310 -19.91 -6.53 -3.21
C ALA A 310 -18.67 -6.01 -3.96
N LYS A 311 -17.48 -6.10 -3.36
CA LYS A 311 -16.21 -5.84 -4.06
C LYS A 311 -16.06 -6.78 -5.26
N THR A 312 -16.22 -8.10 -5.10
CA THR A 312 -16.09 -9.04 -6.24
C THR A 312 -17.09 -8.81 -7.38
N GLN A 313 -18.26 -8.24 -7.10
CA GLN A 313 -19.28 -7.97 -8.12
C GLN A 313 -19.02 -6.65 -8.88
N ASN A 314 -18.25 -5.74 -8.30
CA ASN A 314 -17.98 -4.44 -8.89
C ASN A 314 -16.46 -4.28 -9.11
N GLN A 315 -16.00 -4.67 -10.30
CA GLN A 315 -14.60 -4.58 -10.69
C GLN A 315 -14.05 -3.15 -10.56
N GLU A 316 -14.86 -2.12 -10.83
CA GLU A 316 -14.48 -0.72 -10.63
C GLU A 316 -14.25 -0.40 -9.15
N ALA A 317 -15.08 -0.95 -8.26
CA ALA A 317 -14.88 -0.82 -6.81
C ALA A 317 -13.63 -1.58 -6.32
N VAL A 318 -13.26 -2.71 -6.94
CA VAL A 318 -11.99 -3.40 -6.64
C VAL A 318 -10.82 -2.52 -7.03
N LEU A 319 -10.79 -2.03 -8.27
CA LEU A 319 -9.73 -1.15 -8.75
C LEU A 319 -9.63 0.12 -7.90
N THR A 320 -10.77 0.71 -7.53
CA THR A 320 -10.80 1.89 -6.65
C THR A 320 -10.29 1.56 -5.25
N ALA A 321 -10.64 0.41 -4.69
CA ALA A 321 -10.12 -0.03 -3.39
C ALA A 321 -8.61 -0.28 -3.44
N GLU A 322 -8.10 -0.92 -4.49
CA GLU A 322 -6.66 -1.14 -4.68
C GLU A 322 -5.90 0.18 -4.79
N VAL A 323 -6.45 1.16 -5.52
CA VAL A 323 -5.91 2.52 -5.61
C VAL A 323 -5.88 3.19 -4.24
N ASN A 324 -6.97 3.09 -3.46
CA ASN A 324 -7.08 3.67 -2.13
C ASN A 324 -6.09 3.02 -1.14
N ASP A 325 -6.01 1.69 -1.14
CA ASP A 325 -5.10 0.93 -0.29
C ASP A 325 -3.64 1.28 -0.61
N ARG A 326 -3.31 1.42 -1.91
CA ARG A 326 -2.00 1.91 -2.36
C ARG A 326 -1.73 3.33 -1.84
N SER A 327 -2.64 4.26 -2.07
CA SER A 327 -2.48 5.65 -1.61
C SER A 327 -2.33 5.73 -0.08
N HIS A 328 -3.05 4.89 0.66
CA HIS A 328 -2.94 4.77 2.10
C HIS A 328 -1.57 4.24 2.53
N ARG A 329 -1.09 3.14 1.94
CA ARG A 329 0.26 2.60 2.21
C ARG A 329 1.35 3.64 1.93
N GLN A 330 1.29 4.32 0.79
CA GLN A 330 2.26 5.37 0.44
C GLN A 330 2.22 6.52 1.45
N ARG A 331 1.03 6.97 1.86
CA ARG A 331 0.87 8.00 2.90
C ARG A 331 1.48 7.57 4.23
N GLN A 332 1.21 6.36 4.70
CA GLN A 332 1.79 5.85 5.94
C GLN A 332 3.32 5.79 5.87
N ARG A 333 3.89 5.37 4.74
CA ARG A 333 5.35 5.36 4.53
C ARG A 333 5.94 6.77 4.59
N ARG A 334 5.28 7.76 3.98
CA ARG A 334 5.70 9.18 4.08
C ARG A 334 5.69 9.69 5.51
N VAL A 335 4.60 9.44 6.25
CA VAL A 335 4.47 9.81 7.66
C VAL A 335 5.59 9.19 8.50
N ARG A 336 5.82 7.88 8.38
CA ARG A 336 6.91 7.20 9.11
C ARG A 336 8.29 7.78 8.77
N LYS A 337 8.54 8.14 7.50
CA LYS A 337 9.81 8.78 7.11
C LYS A 337 10.00 10.15 7.75
N SER A 338 8.97 10.99 7.71
CA SER A 338 8.97 12.29 8.37
C SER A 338 9.19 12.14 9.88
N GLU A 339 8.41 11.29 10.56
CA GLU A 339 8.57 11.01 11.99
C GLU A 339 9.96 10.50 12.36
N ASN A 340 10.55 9.64 11.54
CA ASN A 340 11.89 9.12 11.76
C ASN A 340 12.96 10.21 11.68
N VAL A 341 12.88 11.05 10.65
CA VAL A 341 13.80 12.16 10.46
C VAL A 341 13.63 13.24 11.53
N LEU A 342 12.39 13.53 11.93
CA LEU A 342 12.08 14.55 12.94
C LEU A 342 12.65 14.21 14.33
N LYS A 343 12.98 12.94 14.62
CA LYS A 343 13.68 12.56 15.85
C LYS A 343 15.06 13.22 15.99
N LEU A 344 15.69 13.57 14.87
CA LEU A 344 16.99 14.24 14.83
C LEU A 344 16.89 15.75 14.58
N ALA A 345 15.70 16.28 14.33
CA ALA A 345 15.52 17.67 13.94
C ALA A 345 16.01 18.64 15.01
N ASP A 346 15.76 18.33 16.29
CA ASP A 346 16.14 19.20 17.42
C ASP A 346 17.67 19.33 17.55
N GLU A 347 18.38 18.20 17.50
CA GLU A 347 19.86 18.16 17.58
C GLU A 347 20.48 18.89 16.39
N TYR A 348 19.96 18.64 15.19
CA TYR A 348 20.45 19.25 13.96
C TYR A 348 20.18 20.76 13.90
N ALA A 349 18.99 21.19 14.33
CA ALA A 349 18.62 22.59 14.42
C ALA A 349 19.56 23.36 15.37
N ALA A 350 19.90 22.76 16.50
CA ALA A 350 20.84 23.33 17.46
C ALA A 350 22.28 23.41 16.91
N GLU A 351 22.77 22.36 16.24
CA GLU A 351 24.13 22.31 15.68
C GLU A 351 24.35 23.35 14.58
N HIS A 352 23.36 23.54 13.72
CA HIS A 352 23.48 24.42 12.54
C HIS A 352 22.82 25.79 12.73
N ASN A 353 22.31 26.09 13.93
CA ASN A 353 21.57 27.32 14.23
C ASN A 353 20.45 27.59 13.22
N ILE A 354 19.63 26.55 12.97
CA ILE A 354 18.47 26.59 12.08
C ILE A 354 17.21 26.65 12.96
N ASP A 355 16.21 27.44 12.58
CA ASP A 355 14.91 27.41 13.26
C ASP A 355 14.27 26.01 13.17
N ILE A 356 13.98 25.42 14.32
CA ILE A 356 13.30 24.12 14.45
C ILE A 356 11.93 24.13 13.77
N VAL A 357 11.17 25.23 13.85
CA VAL A 357 9.83 25.32 13.24
C VAL A 357 9.95 25.31 11.72
N PHE A 358 10.92 26.05 11.19
CA PHE A 358 11.27 25.97 9.77
C PHE A 358 11.63 24.54 9.37
N LEU A 359 12.48 23.86 10.14
CA LEU A 359 12.93 22.50 9.84
C LEU A 359 11.79 21.48 9.89
N GLN A 360 10.87 21.60 10.86
CA GLN A 360 9.68 20.77 10.95
C GLN A 360 8.78 20.93 9.73
N ASN A 361 8.55 22.16 9.28
CA ASN A 361 7.80 22.43 8.05
C ASN A 361 8.52 21.91 6.81
N LEU A 362 9.85 21.99 6.77
CA LEU A 362 10.66 21.49 5.67
C LEU A 362 10.61 19.95 5.55
N LEU A 363 10.49 19.26 6.68
CA LEU A 363 10.50 17.80 6.80
C LEU A 363 9.10 17.22 7.06
N ASP A 364 8.06 17.90 6.59
CA ASP A 364 6.70 17.36 6.68
C ASP A 364 6.49 16.17 5.73
N ALA A 365 5.68 15.21 6.19
CA ALA A 365 5.34 14.00 5.45
C ALA A 365 4.81 14.28 4.02
N GLU A 366 4.10 15.39 3.80
CA GLU A 366 3.59 15.75 2.48
C GLU A 366 4.68 16.00 1.44
N PHE A 367 5.93 16.26 1.85
CA PHE A 367 7.06 16.56 0.95
C PHE A 367 7.98 15.35 0.68
N PHE A 368 7.78 14.23 1.38
CA PHE A 368 8.52 13.01 1.14
C PHE A 368 8.09 12.31 -0.16
N SER A 369 9.05 11.64 -0.78
CA SER A 369 8.83 10.78 -1.96
C SER A 369 7.92 9.61 -1.63
N ASP A 370 7.09 9.21 -2.60
CA ASP A 370 6.32 7.97 -2.49
C ASP A 370 7.25 6.76 -2.62
N GLU A 371 6.85 5.65 -2.01
CA GLU A 371 7.58 4.38 -2.09
C GLU A 371 6.62 3.32 -2.60
N ALA A 372 6.95 2.71 -3.74
CA ALA A 372 6.19 1.63 -4.36
C ALA A 372 6.78 0.26 -3.96
N SER A 373 5.89 -0.71 -3.72
CA SER A 373 6.25 -2.10 -3.33
C SER A 373 6.23 -3.08 -4.50
N GLY A 374 6.03 -2.60 -5.72
CA GLY A 374 5.88 -3.41 -6.92
C GLY A 374 5.61 -2.55 -8.16
N PRO A 375 5.25 -3.19 -9.29
CA PRO A 375 4.89 -2.52 -10.54
C PRO A 375 3.48 -1.91 -10.46
N GLU A 376 3.13 -1.31 -9.32
CA GLU A 376 1.76 -0.91 -8.96
C GLU A 376 1.11 0.05 -9.97
N ASP A 377 1.89 0.70 -10.83
CA ASP A 377 1.41 1.61 -11.88
C ASP A 377 1.71 1.14 -13.31
N GLU A 378 2.43 0.01 -13.48
CA GLU A 378 2.86 -0.48 -14.78
C GLU A 378 2.10 -1.76 -15.12
N THR A 379 1.12 -1.64 -16.02
CA THR A 379 0.30 -2.77 -16.48
C THR A 379 1.11 -3.84 -17.22
N ASN A 380 2.35 -3.54 -17.59
CA ASN A 380 3.16 -4.38 -18.47
C ASN A 380 4.27 -5.15 -17.74
N GLU A 381 4.59 -4.77 -16.49
CA GLU A 381 5.67 -5.41 -15.73
C GLU A 381 5.09 -6.37 -14.68
N THR A 382 5.57 -7.62 -14.67
CA THR A 382 5.21 -8.58 -13.62
C THR A 382 5.98 -8.29 -12.34
N ALA A 383 5.44 -8.65 -11.16
CA ALA A 383 6.14 -8.45 -9.89
C ALA A 383 7.54 -9.11 -9.85
N ALA A 384 7.70 -10.26 -10.51
CA ALA A 384 9.00 -10.93 -10.62
C ALA A 384 9.98 -10.14 -11.49
N ALA A 385 9.53 -9.64 -12.65
CA ALA A 385 10.35 -8.78 -13.52
C ALA A 385 10.76 -7.49 -12.82
N TRP A 386 9.83 -6.85 -12.10
CA TRP A 386 10.10 -5.67 -11.28
C TRP A 386 11.16 -5.94 -10.22
N LYS A 387 11.08 -7.06 -9.48
CA LYS A 387 12.10 -7.45 -8.49
C LYS A 387 13.48 -7.68 -9.12
N VAL A 388 13.55 -8.32 -10.29
CA VAL A 388 14.80 -8.52 -11.03
C VAL A 388 15.40 -7.17 -11.43
N ARG A 389 14.58 -6.22 -11.90
CA ARG A 389 15.01 -4.86 -12.22
C ARG A 389 15.52 -4.11 -11.00
N MET A 390 14.81 -4.16 -9.86
CA MET A 390 15.26 -3.55 -8.59
C MET A 390 16.60 -4.13 -8.12
N ALA A 391 16.76 -5.45 -8.19
CA ALA A 391 17.99 -6.13 -7.80
C ALA A 391 19.17 -5.75 -8.71
N ALA A 392 18.93 -5.63 -10.03
CA ALA A 392 19.94 -5.22 -10.99
C ALA A 392 20.45 -3.79 -10.72
N LEU A 393 19.56 -2.86 -10.36
CA LEU A 393 19.93 -1.48 -9.99
C LEU A 393 20.81 -1.43 -8.73
N LEU A 394 20.65 -2.38 -7.82
CA LEU A 394 21.48 -2.54 -6.62
C LEU A 394 22.67 -3.47 -6.82
N GLN A 395 22.91 -3.96 -8.04
CA GLN A 395 23.98 -4.92 -8.36
C GLN A 395 23.92 -6.20 -7.49
N MET A 396 22.72 -6.60 -7.09
CA MET A 396 22.50 -7.82 -6.32
C MET A 396 22.41 -9.05 -7.25
N PRO A 397 22.73 -10.26 -6.75
CA PRO A 397 22.58 -11.49 -7.53
C PRO A 397 21.13 -11.68 -8.00
N LEU A 398 20.95 -12.02 -9.27
CA LEU A 398 19.63 -12.15 -9.92
C LEU A 398 19.01 -13.55 -9.75
N ASP A 399 19.41 -14.31 -8.73
CA ASP A 399 18.85 -15.64 -8.47
C ASP A 399 17.37 -15.52 -8.03
N PRO A 400 16.40 -16.08 -8.79
CA PRO A 400 14.98 -15.94 -8.47
C PRO A 400 14.61 -16.40 -7.05
N SER A 401 15.29 -17.45 -6.56
CA SER A 401 15.01 -18.02 -5.22
C SER A 401 15.47 -17.10 -4.09
N ALA A 402 16.55 -16.34 -4.29
CA ALA A 402 17.02 -15.33 -3.37
C ALA A 402 16.12 -14.09 -3.40
N LEU A 403 15.74 -13.63 -4.59
CA LEU A 403 14.92 -12.44 -4.80
C LEU A 403 13.50 -12.56 -4.22
N GLU A 404 12.96 -13.77 -4.13
CA GLU A 404 11.65 -14.00 -3.52
C GLU A 404 11.58 -13.49 -2.07
N LYS A 405 12.67 -13.68 -1.31
CA LYS A 405 12.78 -13.30 0.11
C LYS A 405 13.17 -11.83 0.34
N ILE A 406 13.64 -11.15 -0.70
CA ILE A 406 14.08 -9.76 -0.62
C ILE A 406 12.87 -8.84 -0.86
N HIS A 407 12.74 -7.83 -0.01
CA HIS A 407 11.77 -6.76 -0.16
C HIS A 407 12.46 -5.52 -0.72
N PHE A 408 11.90 -4.96 -1.80
CA PHE A 408 12.35 -3.70 -2.37
C PHE A 408 11.29 -2.62 -2.14
N LEU A 409 11.74 -1.38 -1.99
CA LEU A 409 10.90 -0.19 -2.05
C LEU A 409 11.46 0.74 -3.11
N GLU A 410 10.75 0.89 -4.22
CA GLU A 410 11.11 1.82 -5.27
C GLU A 410 10.73 3.25 -4.85
N VAL A 411 11.71 4.13 -4.76
CA VAL A 411 11.54 5.53 -4.37
C VAL A 411 11.17 6.34 -5.61
N LEU A 412 9.94 6.85 -5.65
CA LEU A 412 9.41 7.63 -6.78
C LEU A 412 9.72 9.11 -6.58
N ALA A 413 10.45 9.72 -7.51
CA ALA A 413 10.78 11.14 -7.45
C ALA A 413 9.52 12.00 -7.62
N PRO A 414 9.19 12.95 -6.72
CA PRO A 414 8.03 13.81 -6.95
C PRO A 414 8.27 14.73 -8.14
N ALA A 415 7.38 14.71 -9.13
CA ALA A 415 7.59 15.46 -10.38
C ALA A 415 7.69 16.99 -10.18
N TRP A 416 7.12 17.50 -9.09
CA TRP A 416 7.10 18.92 -8.75
C TRP A 416 8.35 19.41 -8.00
N ARG A 417 9.19 18.50 -7.48
CA ARG A 417 10.25 18.83 -6.53
C ARG A 417 11.58 19.08 -7.23
N THR A 418 12.35 20.07 -6.78
CA THR A 418 13.72 20.29 -7.27
C THR A 418 14.67 19.17 -6.81
N ASP A 419 15.77 18.99 -7.55
CA ASP A 419 16.84 18.08 -7.13
C ASP A 419 17.49 18.54 -5.83
N LEU A 420 17.62 19.85 -5.65
CA LEU A 420 18.14 20.44 -4.41
C LEU A 420 17.31 20.01 -3.20
N TYR A 421 15.98 20.13 -3.27
CA TYR A 421 15.14 19.72 -2.15
C TYR A 421 15.09 18.21 -1.96
N SER A 422 15.26 17.44 -3.05
CA SER A 422 15.45 15.99 -2.95
C SER A 422 16.70 15.64 -2.15
N ASP A 423 17.83 16.31 -2.41
CA ASP A 423 19.08 16.11 -1.69
C ASP A 423 18.97 16.43 -0.21
N VAL A 424 18.29 17.55 0.13
CA VAL A 424 18.02 17.91 1.53
C VAL A 424 17.31 16.75 2.24
N ILE A 425 16.22 16.25 1.66
CA ILE A 425 15.46 15.14 2.25
C ILE A 425 16.31 13.86 2.34
N HIS A 426 17.09 13.55 1.31
CA HIS A 426 17.98 12.37 1.32
C HIS A 426 19.06 12.47 2.39
N LYS A 427 19.65 13.65 2.58
CA LYS A 427 20.64 13.90 3.64
C LYS A 427 20.05 13.67 5.03
N PHE A 428 18.85 14.18 5.30
CA PHE A 428 18.17 13.94 6.56
C PHE A 428 17.81 12.45 6.78
N GLN A 429 17.39 11.76 5.72
CA GLN A 429 17.16 10.31 5.80
C GLN A 429 18.45 9.53 6.07
N GLN A 430 19.57 9.96 5.48
CA GLN A 430 20.88 9.36 5.70
C GLN A 430 21.36 9.58 7.14
N LEU A 431 21.23 10.81 7.67
CA LEU A 431 21.52 11.11 9.08
C LEU A 431 20.71 10.24 10.04
N TRP A 432 19.40 10.09 9.77
CA TRP A 432 18.55 9.18 10.53
C TRP A 432 19.03 7.74 10.44
N TYR A 433 19.37 7.26 9.24
CA TYR A 433 19.86 5.90 9.08
C TYR A 433 21.18 5.68 9.83
N ASP A 434 22.09 6.64 9.75
CA ASP A 434 23.41 6.57 10.38
C ASP A 434 23.33 6.60 11.90
N SER A 435 22.34 7.30 12.47
CA SER A 435 22.07 7.31 13.92
C SER A 435 21.52 5.97 14.45
N LEU A 436 21.11 5.04 13.58
CA LEU A 436 20.62 3.72 14.00
C LEU A 436 21.77 2.80 14.42
N SER A 437 21.54 2.04 15.48
CA SER A 437 22.41 0.92 15.84
C SER A 437 22.41 -0.17 14.76
N GLU A 438 23.47 -0.99 14.70
CA GLU A 438 23.54 -2.12 13.76
C GLU A 438 22.35 -3.07 13.89
N ARG A 439 21.86 -3.29 15.11
CA ARG A 439 20.66 -4.10 15.38
C ARG A 439 19.41 -3.49 14.75
N GLN A 440 19.24 -2.17 14.83
CA GLN A 440 18.12 -1.47 14.21
C GLN A 440 18.25 -1.46 12.68
N LYS A 441 19.46 -1.26 12.15
CA LYS A 441 19.74 -1.36 10.70
C LYS A 441 19.39 -2.76 10.17
N ALA A 442 19.81 -3.82 10.88
CA ALA A 442 19.48 -5.20 10.53
C ALA A 442 17.98 -5.54 10.62
N ALA A 443 17.22 -4.80 11.42
CA ALA A 443 15.76 -4.97 11.50
C ALA A 443 15.02 -4.36 10.30
N ILE A 444 15.67 -3.50 9.51
CA ILE A 444 15.11 -2.95 8.27
C ILE A 444 15.23 -4.02 7.18
N LYS A 445 14.11 -4.69 6.90
CA LYS A 445 14.04 -5.86 5.98
C LYS A 445 13.89 -5.51 4.50
N TYR A 446 14.04 -4.24 4.12
CA TYR A 446 13.82 -3.78 2.76
C TYR A 446 15.00 -2.97 2.23
N HIS A 447 15.21 -3.04 0.92
CA HIS A 447 16.17 -2.21 0.21
C HIS A 447 15.42 -1.08 -0.52
N ARG A 448 15.83 0.17 -0.30
CA ARG A 448 15.33 1.31 -1.07
C ARG A 448 16.08 1.41 -2.39
N VAL A 449 15.35 1.58 -3.49
CA VAL A 449 15.92 1.72 -4.83
C VAL A 449 15.44 3.02 -5.43
N HIS A 450 16.36 3.92 -5.76
CA HIS A 450 16.03 5.17 -6.45
C HIS A 450 15.99 4.92 -7.95
N THR A 451 14.89 5.31 -8.59
CA THR A 451 14.70 5.14 -10.04
C THR A 451 14.27 6.44 -10.69
N ASN A 452 14.23 6.45 -12.01
CA ASN A 452 13.79 7.61 -12.79
C ASN A 452 12.25 7.74 -12.83
N ARG A 453 11.51 6.83 -12.18
CA ARG A 453 10.04 6.92 -12.12
C ARG A 453 9.64 8.09 -11.24
N THR A 454 8.64 8.84 -11.68
CA THR A 454 8.14 9.99 -10.95
C THR A 454 6.76 9.73 -10.36
N SER A 455 6.49 10.30 -9.18
CA SER A 455 5.15 10.32 -8.60
C SER A 455 4.38 11.54 -9.12
N PRO A 456 3.14 11.35 -9.62
CA PRO A 456 2.26 12.46 -10.01
C PRO A 456 1.63 13.16 -8.80
N ARG A 457 1.85 12.66 -7.57
CA ARG A 457 1.24 13.21 -6.36
C ARG A 457 1.68 14.65 -6.13
N ILE A 458 0.70 15.52 -5.90
CA ILE A 458 0.90 16.90 -5.50
C ILE A 458 0.58 17.03 -4.00
N PRO A 459 1.46 17.62 -3.18
CA PRO A 459 1.22 17.90 -1.77
C PRO A 459 -0.07 18.68 -1.55
N ALA A 460 -0.73 18.44 -0.40
CA ALA A 460 -1.96 19.14 -0.04
C ALA A 460 -1.79 20.66 0.13
N TYR A 461 -0.57 21.13 0.37
CA TYR A 461 -0.22 22.54 0.52
C TYR A 461 1.16 22.82 -0.09
N ALA A 462 1.46 24.10 -0.34
CA ALA A 462 2.66 24.47 -1.08
C ALA A 462 3.93 24.29 -0.22
N PRO A 463 5.00 23.72 -0.78
CA PRO A 463 6.33 23.77 -0.18
C PRO A 463 6.95 25.17 -0.31
N TYR A 464 8.13 25.37 0.28
CA TYR A 464 8.96 26.55 0.04
C TYR A 464 9.37 26.66 -1.44
N ASN A 465 9.55 27.91 -1.92
CA ASN A 465 9.80 28.18 -3.34
C ASN A 465 11.02 27.45 -3.91
N PHE A 466 12.15 27.40 -3.18
CA PHE A 466 13.35 26.68 -3.63
C PHE A 466 13.12 25.18 -3.86
N GLY A 467 12.09 24.63 -3.22
CA GLY A 467 11.71 23.22 -3.34
C GLY A 467 10.86 22.89 -4.56
N ILE A 468 10.40 23.90 -5.30
CA ILE A 468 9.48 23.75 -6.43
C ILE A 468 10.26 23.81 -7.74
N SER A 469 10.10 22.79 -8.58
CA SER A 469 10.55 22.86 -9.98
C SER A 469 9.75 23.93 -10.72
N GLU A 470 10.44 25.02 -11.08
CA GLU A 470 9.81 26.17 -11.75
C GLU A 470 9.21 25.76 -13.10
N GLU A 471 9.90 24.90 -13.85
CA GLU A 471 9.43 24.35 -15.12
C GLU A 471 8.14 23.56 -14.94
N TRP A 472 8.11 22.65 -13.95
CA TRP A 472 6.93 21.86 -13.65
C TRP A 472 5.75 22.75 -13.23
N LEU A 473 5.99 23.76 -12.39
CA LEU A 473 4.96 24.68 -11.93
C LEU A 473 4.39 25.48 -13.12
N LYS A 474 5.24 26.01 -14.01
CA LYS A 474 4.80 26.74 -15.22
C LYS A 474 3.89 25.89 -16.09
N GLN A 475 4.25 24.62 -16.30
CA GLN A 475 3.47 23.67 -17.11
C GLN A 475 2.13 23.30 -16.46
N ASN A 476 2.10 23.10 -15.15
CA ASN A 476 0.91 22.56 -14.45
C ASN A 476 -0.03 23.64 -13.89
N ARG A 477 0.40 24.91 -13.78
CA ARG A 477 -0.42 25.98 -13.20
C ARG A 477 -1.68 26.31 -14.01
N LEU A 478 -1.67 26.01 -15.31
CA LEU A 478 -2.81 26.22 -16.21
C LEU A 478 -3.80 25.04 -16.23
N ASP A 479 -3.41 23.89 -15.68
CA ASP A 479 -4.26 22.70 -15.61
C ASP A 479 -5.48 22.99 -14.72
N ARG A 480 -6.68 22.87 -15.30
CA ARG A 480 -7.96 23.16 -14.61
C ARG A 480 -8.12 22.31 -13.35
N GLY A 481 -7.66 21.05 -13.37
CA GLY A 481 -7.77 20.13 -12.23
C GLY A 481 -6.85 20.51 -11.06
N LYS A 482 -5.73 21.20 -11.34
CA LYS A 482 -4.69 21.53 -10.35
C LYS A 482 -4.73 22.99 -9.90
N ARG A 483 -5.42 23.86 -10.63
CA ARG A 483 -5.40 25.32 -10.41
C ARG A 483 -5.70 25.76 -8.98
N ASN A 484 -6.66 25.11 -8.31
CA ASN A 484 -7.01 25.44 -6.93
C ASN A 484 -5.89 25.06 -5.95
N LEU A 485 -5.30 23.88 -6.13
CA LEU A 485 -4.19 23.38 -5.31
C LEU A 485 -2.93 24.21 -5.49
N LEU A 486 -2.65 24.66 -6.72
CA LEU A 486 -1.45 25.43 -7.08
C LEU A 486 -1.59 26.95 -6.87
N LYS A 487 -2.70 27.44 -6.31
CA LYS A 487 -2.96 28.89 -6.14
C LYS A 487 -1.96 29.59 -5.23
N THR A 488 -1.42 28.87 -4.26
CA THR A 488 -0.48 29.38 -3.25
C THR A 488 0.98 29.03 -3.55
N TRP A 489 1.22 28.17 -4.54
CA TRP A 489 2.56 27.77 -4.95
C TRP A 489 3.32 28.95 -5.57
N GLY A 490 4.61 29.06 -5.26
CA GLY A 490 5.44 30.20 -5.67
C GLY A 490 5.30 31.45 -4.79
N LYS A 491 4.48 31.41 -3.73
CA LYS A 491 4.26 32.56 -2.83
C LYS A 491 4.94 32.44 -1.47
N TYR A 492 5.50 31.28 -1.15
CA TYR A 492 6.15 31.05 0.13
C TYR A 492 7.61 31.49 -0.01
N PRO A 493 7.99 32.64 0.57
CA PRO A 493 9.35 33.14 0.41
C PRO A 493 10.34 32.10 0.92
N GLU A 494 11.55 32.18 0.38
CA GLU A 494 12.66 31.44 0.96
C GLU A 494 12.84 31.91 2.41
N PRO A 495 13.12 30.98 3.34
CA PRO A 495 13.38 31.37 4.72
C PRO A 495 14.52 32.39 4.74
N GLU A 496 14.33 33.50 5.46
CA GLU A 496 15.39 34.49 5.72
C GLU A 496 16.50 33.91 6.64
N ASP A 497 16.35 32.66 7.06
CA ASP A 497 17.29 31.99 7.96
C ASP A 497 18.65 31.80 7.28
N SER A 498 19.57 32.70 7.64
CA SER A 498 20.96 32.70 7.20
C SER A 498 21.66 31.35 7.40
N GLY A 499 21.24 30.56 8.40
CA GLY A 499 21.77 29.22 8.64
C GLY A 499 21.42 28.24 7.54
N PHE A 500 20.15 28.22 7.10
CA PHE A 500 19.70 27.34 6.02
C PHE A 500 20.26 27.76 4.67
N ALA A 501 20.26 29.06 4.35
CA ALA A 501 20.85 29.55 3.10
C ALA A 501 22.33 29.20 3.00
N HIS A 502 23.11 29.44 4.06
CA HIS A 502 24.52 29.06 4.10
C HIS A 502 24.71 27.54 3.95
N TRP A 503 23.84 26.76 4.59
CA TRP A 503 23.88 25.31 4.50
C TRP A 503 23.55 24.79 3.10
N VAL A 504 22.49 25.30 2.46
CA VAL A 504 22.10 24.95 1.08
C VAL A 504 23.23 25.31 0.12
N MET A 505 23.78 26.52 0.21
CA MET A 505 24.90 26.96 -0.63
C MET A 505 26.16 26.12 -0.39
N SER A 506 26.39 25.67 0.84
CA SER A 506 27.46 24.73 1.17
C SER A 506 27.26 23.37 0.49
N GLN A 507 26.02 22.91 0.30
CA GLN A 507 25.73 21.67 -0.45
C GLN A 507 25.92 21.87 -1.96
N GLU A 508 25.48 23.00 -2.53
CA GLU A 508 25.69 23.30 -3.95
C GLU A 508 27.18 23.40 -4.30
N GLY A 509 27.99 23.97 -3.41
CA GLY A 509 29.45 24.02 -3.57
C GLY A 509 30.14 22.65 -3.56
N GLN A 510 29.48 21.59 -3.07
CA GLN A 510 29.99 20.21 -3.16
C GLN A 510 29.56 19.49 -4.45
N ARG A 511 28.56 20.02 -5.17
CA ARG A 511 28.07 19.43 -6.42
C ARG A 511 28.86 19.89 -7.66
N ASN A 512 29.45 21.09 -7.59
CA ASN A 512 30.32 21.66 -8.63
C ASN A 512 31.78 21.33 -8.34
#